data_AF-A0A2U3L1R9-F1
#
_entry.id   AF-A0A2U3L1R9-F1
#
_cell.length_a   1.000
_cell.length_b   1.000
_cell.length_c   1.000
_cell.angle_alpha   90.00
_cell.angle_beta   90.00
_cell.angle_gamma   90.00
#
_symmetry.space_group_name_H-M   'P 1'
#
loop_
_entity.id
_entity.type
_entity.pdbx_description
1 polymer ?
#
loop_
_entity_poly.entity_id
_entity_poly.type
_entity_poly.pdbx_seq_one_letter_code
_entity_poly.pdbx_strand_id
1 'polypeptide(L)'
;MSVSPLNEEYRERLLQMLTEYPELSRTDLRNECPKEYSFLYRHDREWLFEMLPTGKPQTGSKGYVDWNQRDHEVLSQLQKAQMDLLNREKPIRISKTSLGKEIANLSLLEKHLHKLPCCTEYIDKVSEKKQQFQLRRCQITIVRMQEEGLLLLEWRIQREAGIRKDDYKLIMDKLDYGNNLA
;
A
#
# COMPACT_ATOMS: atom_id res chain seq x y z
N MET A 1 48.28 24.07 -19.42
CA MET A 1 48.24 23.05 -18.36
C MET A 1 48.47 21.72 -19.03
N SER A 2 49.53 20.98 -18.65
CA SER A 2 49.86 19.69 -19.29
C SER A 2 48.80 18.67 -18.91
N VAL A 3 47.99 18.25 -19.88
CA VAL A 3 46.99 17.19 -19.70
C VAL A 3 47.76 15.87 -19.51
N SER A 4 47.45 15.13 -18.45
CA SER A 4 48.14 13.86 -18.14
C SER A 4 47.94 12.86 -19.29
N PRO A 5 48.94 12.04 -19.67
CA PRO A 5 48.79 11.03 -20.72
C PRO A 5 47.60 10.08 -20.51
N LEU A 6 47.29 9.80 -19.24
CA LEU A 6 46.16 8.97 -18.83
C LEU A 6 44.80 9.61 -19.12
N ASN A 7 44.75 10.95 -19.12
CA ASN A 7 43.52 11.68 -19.43
C ASN A 7 43.19 11.56 -20.92
N GLU A 8 44.19 11.67 -21.81
CA GLU A 8 43.99 11.51 -23.25
C GLU A 8 43.53 10.09 -23.60
N GLU A 9 44.15 9.07 -22.98
CA GLU A 9 43.76 7.66 -23.15
C GLU A 9 42.28 7.41 -22.77
N TYR A 10 41.84 7.96 -21.64
CA TYR A 10 40.46 7.80 -21.19
C TYR A 10 39.46 8.62 -22.02
N ARG A 11 39.88 9.78 -22.54
CA ARG A 11 39.07 10.55 -23.51
C ARG A 11 38.85 9.74 -24.78
N GLU A 12 39.91 9.19 -25.36
CA GLU A 12 39.84 8.37 -26.57
C GLU A 12 38.94 7.15 -26.37
N ARG A 13 39.08 6.47 -25.22
CA ARG A 13 38.24 5.31 -24.90
C ARG A 13 36.76 5.66 -24.78
N LEU A 14 36.43 6.79 -24.15
CA LEU A 14 35.06 7.26 -24.04
C LEU A 14 34.47 7.64 -25.41
N LEU A 15 35.25 8.32 -26.25
CA LEU A 15 34.84 8.69 -27.63
C LEU A 15 34.63 7.46 -28.51
N GLN A 16 35.47 6.43 -28.37
CA GLN A 16 35.28 5.15 -29.06
C GLN A 16 33.95 4.51 -28.66
N MET A 17 33.62 4.46 -27.36
CA MET A 17 32.34 3.92 -26.87
C MET A 17 31.14 4.69 -27.41
N LEU A 18 31.23 6.02 -27.48
CA LEU A 18 30.18 6.87 -28.05
C LEU A 18 30.00 6.65 -29.56
N THR A 19 31.07 6.31 -30.27
CA THR A 19 31.06 6.05 -31.71
C THR A 19 30.52 4.65 -32.02
N GLU A 20 30.96 3.64 -31.27
CA GLU A 20 30.54 2.24 -31.46
C GLU A 20 29.09 2.01 -31.01
N TYR A 21 28.63 2.74 -29.99
CA TYR A 21 27.30 2.57 -29.41
C TYR A 21 26.59 3.93 -29.18
N PRO A 22 26.14 4.59 -30.26
CA PRO A 22 25.54 5.93 -30.19
C PRO A 22 24.22 6.00 -29.40
N GLU A 23 23.58 4.86 -29.14
CA GLU A 23 22.32 4.76 -28.38
C GLU A 23 22.50 4.65 -26.86
N LEU A 24 23.74 4.47 -26.36
CA LEU A 24 23.97 4.28 -24.92
C LEU A 24 23.60 5.53 -24.12
N SER A 25 22.87 5.32 -23.02
CA SER A 25 22.59 6.40 -22.09
C SER A 25 23.82 6.73 -21.25
N ARG A 26 23.80 7.89 -20.59
CA ARG A 26 24.85 8.28 -19.61
C ARG A 26 25.04 7.23 -18.52
N THR A 27 23.97 6.52 -18.14
CA THR A 27 24.00 5.45 -17.14
C THR A 27 24.70 4.22 -17.69
N ASP A 28 24.41 3.84 -18.93
CA ASP A 28 25.01 2.67 -19.57
C ASP A 28 26.50 2.90 -19.80
N LEU A 29 26.89 4.08 -20.30
CA LEU A 29 28.30 4.48 -20.44
C LEU A 29 29.07 4.40 -19.11
N ARG A 30 28.45 4.84 -18.02
CA ARG A 30 29.05 4.75 -16.68
C ARG A 30 29.24 3.31 -16.21
N ASN A 31 28.38 2.39 -16.64
CA ASN A 31 28.46 0.98 -16.27
C ASN A 31 29.46 0.20 -17.15
N GLU A 32 29.55 0.54 -18.44
CA GLU A 32 30.45 -0.11 -19.40
C GLU A 32 31.91 0.32 -19.24
N CYS A 33 32.18 1.59 -18.92
CA CYS A 33 33.55 2.10 -18.70
C CYS A 33 33.69 2.83 -17.35
N PRO A 34 33.48 2.12 -16.22
CA PRO A 34 33.36 2.75 -14.90
C PRO A 34 34.64 3.41 -14.42
N LYS A 35 35.81 2.92 -14.85
CA LYS A 35 37.12 3.44 -14.44
C LYS A 35 37.40 4.77 -15.13
N GLU A 36 37.26 4.78 -16.45
CA GLU A 36 37.44 5.92 -17.35
C GLU A 36 36.45 7.02 -16.99
N TYR A 37 35.18 6.67 -16.81
CA TYR A 37 34.13 7.61 -16.38
C TYR A 37 34.43 8.23 -15.02
N SER A 38 34.84 7.43 -14.03
CA SER A 38 35.14 7.93 -12.68
C SER A 38 36.38 8.81 -12.64
N PHE A 39 37.37 8.55 -13.48
CA PHE A 39 38.57 9.37 -13.59
C PHE A 39 38.26 10.72 -14.25
N LEU A 40 37.64 10.70 -15.44
CA LEU A 40 37.27 11.92 -16.17
C LEU A 40 36.31 12.79 -15.37
N TYR A 41 35.39 12.19 -14.60
CA TYR A 41 34.51 12.96 -13.71
C TYR A 41 35.25 13.76 -12.63
N ARG A 42 36.38 13.23 -12.11
CA ARG A 42 37.17 13.88 -11.06
C ARG A 42 38.19 14.87 -11.60
N HIS A 43 38.76 14.58 -12.76
CA HIS A 43 39.92 15.32 -13.29
C HIS A 43 39.61 16.18 -14.52
N ASP A 44 38.51 15.90 -15.22
CA ASP A 44 38.19 16.52 -16.51
C ASP A 44 36.67 16.58 -16.75
N ARG A 45 35.99 17.13 -15.74
CA ARG A 45 34.54 17.08 -15.65
C ARG A 45 33.85 17.89 -16.74
N GLU A 46 34.40 19.05 -17.10
CA GLU A 46 33.81 19.93 -18.12
C GLU A 46 33.77 19.23 -19.48
N TRP A 47 34.92 18.69 -19.91
CA TRP A 47 35.03 17.92 -21.15
C TRP A 47 34.10 16.70 -21.16
N LEU A 48 34.05 15.94 -20.04
CA LEU A 48 33.16 14.77 -19.94
C LEU A 48 31.69 15.15 -20.15
N PHE A 49 31.24 16.25 -19.57
CA PHE A 49 29.84 16.68 -19.68
C PHE A 49 29.51 17.31 -21.03
N GLU A 50 30.49 17.87 -21.74
CA GLU A 50 30.36 18.35 -23.12
C GLU A 50 30.19 17.19 -24.11
N MET A 51 30.92 16.09 -23.91
CA MET A 51 30.90 14.93 -24.81
C MET A 51 29.75 13.96 -24.54
N LEU A 52 29.27 13.86 -23.30
CA LEU A 52 28.17 12.95 -22.98
C LEU A 52 26.87 13.40 -23.66
N PRO A 53 26.05 12.46 -24.18
CA PRO A 53 24.74 12.79 -24.70
C PRO A 53 23.96 13.61 -23.66
N THR A 54 23.48 14.79 -24.06
CA THR A 54 22.54 15.56 -23.23
C THR A 54 21.37 14.63 -22.97
N GLY A 55 21.26 14.15 -21.72
CA GLY A 55 20.32 13.09 -21.39
C GLY A 55 18.94 13.44 -21.92
N LYS A 56 18.29 12.48 -22.59
CA LYS A 56 16.88 12.65 -22.98
C LYS A 56 16.15 13.17 -21.74
N PRO A 57 15.40 14.29 -21.82
CA PRO A 57 14.59 14.73 -20.69
C PRO A 57 13.79 13.51 -20.23
N GLN A 58 13.73 13.25 -18.92
CA GLN A 58 13.02 12.07 -18.43
C GLN A 58 11.61 12.09 -19.01
N THR A 59 11.36 11.28 -20.05
CA THR A 59 10.04 11.03 -20.60
C THR A 59 9.38 10.05 -19.64
N GLY A 60 8.97 10.62 -18.54
CA GLY A 60 8.58 9.95 -17.33
C GLY A 60 8.20 11.01 -16.33
N SER A 61 7.33 11.96 -16.72
CA SER A 61 6.46 12.56 -15.73
C SER A 61 5.91 11.38 -14.93
N LYS A 62 6.15 11.33 -13.62
CA LYS A 62 5.39 10.49 -12.71
C LYS A 62 3.96 10.52 -13.21
N GLY A 63 3.49 9.41 -13.80
CA GLY A 63 2.33 9.43 -14.68
C GLY A 63 1.23 10.22 -14.01
N TYR A 64 0.69 11.22 -14.69
CA TYR A 64 -0.38 12.05 -14.15
C TYR A 64 -1.44 11.10 -13.56
N VAL A 65 -1.57 11.12 -12.24
CA VAL A 65 -2.53 10.26 -11.56
C VAL A 65 -3.86 10.97 -11.65
N ASP A 66 -4.77 10.40 -12.43
CA ASP A 66 -6.18 10.76 -12.34
C ASP A 66 -6.72 10.26 -10.98
N TRP A 67 -6.76 11.18 -10.02
CA TRP A 67 -7.23 10.89 -8.67
C TRP A 67 -8.72 10.59 -8.64
N ASN A 68 -9.52 11.17 -9.54
CA ASN A 68 -10.95 10.89 -9.60
C ASN A 68 -11.20 9.47 -10.08
N GLN A 69 -10.56 9.05 -11.17
CA GLN A 69 -10.66 7.67 -11.63
C GLN A 69 -10.17 6.69 -10.56
N ARG A 70 -9.02 6.98 -9.95
CA ARG A 70 -8.45 6.14 -8.89
C ARG A 70 -9.35 6.02 -7.67
N ASP A 71 -10.01 7.10 -7.27
CA ASP A 71 -10.96 7.08 -6.14
C ASP A 71 -12.11 6.11 -6.38
N HIS A 72 -12.69 6.12 -7.59
CA HIS A 72 -13.77 5.19 -7.95
C HIS A 72 -13.28 3.73 -8.04
N GLU A 73 -12.11 3.49 -8.62
CA GLU A 73 -11.50 2.15 -8.71
C GLU A 73 -11.23 1.56 -7.32
N VAL A 74 -10.63 2.36 -6.42
CA VAL A 74 -10.31 1.94 -5.05
C VAL A 74 -11.60 1.74 -4.25
N LEU A 75 -12.62 2.60 -4.44
CA LEU A 75 -13.92 2.43 -3.79
C LEU A 75 -14.54 1.06 -4.10
N SER A 76 -14.52 0.63 -5.37
CA SER A 76 -15.04 -0.68 -5.75
C SER A 76 -14.28 -1.82 -5.06
N GLN A 77 -12.96 -1.70 -4.94
CA GLN A 77 -12.14 -2.69 -4.21
C GLN A 77 -12.47 -2.70 -2.71
N LEU A 78 -12.67 -1.52 -2.10
CA LEU A 78 -13.05 -1.40 -0.69
C LEU A 78 -14.43 -2.02 -0.40
N GLN A 79 -15.38 -1.90 -1.32
CA GLN A 79 -16.69 -2.52 -1.22
C GLN A 79 -16.58 -4.05 -1.20
N LYS A 80 -15.84 -4.61 -2.15
CA LYS A 80 -15.58 -6.05 -2.18
C LYS A 80 -14.85 -6.53 -0.93
N ALA A 81 -13.80 -5.81 -0.52
CA ALA A 81 -13.03 -6.11 0.68
C ALA A 81 -13.89 -6.11 1.95
N GLN A 82 -14.87 -5.21 2.06
CA GLN A 82 -15.81 -5.22 3.18
C GLN A 82 -16.62 -6.53 3.21
N MET A 83 -17.16 -6.96 2.05
CA MET A 83 -17.93 -8.19 1.95
C MET A 83 -17.05 -9.41 2.31
N ASP A 84 -15.83 -9.47 1.78
CA ASP A 84 -14.88 -10.54 2.07
C ASP A 84 -14.54 -10.62 3.58
N LEU A 85 -14.34 -9.46 4.23
CA LEU A 85 -14.10 -9.38 5.67
C LEU A 85 -15.30 -9.80 6.52
N LEU A 86 -16.53 -9.49 6.07
CA LEU A 86 -17.76 -9.89 6.75
C LEU A 86 -18.00 -11.41 6.66
N ASN A 87 -17.58 -12.04 5.57
CA ASN A 87 -17.79 -13.45 5.30
C ASN A 87 -16.67 -14.36 5.85
N ARG A 88 -15.64 -13.82 6.51
CA ARG A 88 -14.59 -14.65 7.12
C ARG A 88 -15.11 -15.41 8.32
N GLU A 89 -14.71 -16.68 8.40
CA GLU A 89 -14.97 -17.57 9.55
C GLU A 89 -14.47 -16.95 10.87
N LYS A 90 -13.25 -16.40 10.86
CA LYS A 90 -12.69 -15.64 11.99
C LYS A 90 -12.98 -14.16 11.81
N PRO A 91 -13.83 -13.55 12.64
CA PRO A 91 -14.21 -12.15 12.47
C PRO A 91 -13.00 -11.22 12.59
N ILE A 92 -12.83 -10.34 11.61
CA ILE A 92 -11.85 -9.26 11.62
C ILE A 92 -12.60 -7.94 11.68
N ARG A 93 -12.14 -7.01 12.54
CA ARG A 93 -12.71 -5.67 12.65
C ARG A 93 -12.53 -4.91 11.35
N ILE A 94 -13.61 -4.38 10.79
CA ILE A 94 -13.58 -3.50 9.63
C ILE A 94 -13.02 -2.15 10.08
N SER A 95 -11.91 -1.75 9.48
CA SER A 95 -11.21 -0.51 9.73
C SER A 95 -10.44 -0.11 8.47
N LYS A 96 -10.00 1.15 8.38
CA LYS A 96 -9.09 1.59 7.31
C LYS A 96 -7.92 0.62 7.10
N THR A 97 -7.30 0.17 8.18
CA THR A 97 -6.12 -0.71 8.11
C THR A 97 -6.48 -2.11 7.61
N SER A 98 -7.58 -2.71 8.08
CA SER A 98 -7.98 -4.04 7.60
C SER A 98 -8.43 -4.00 6.15
N LEU A 99 -9.19 -2.98 5.74
CA LEU A 99 -9.62 -2.77 4.36
C LEU A 99 -8.42 -2.54 3.44
N GLY A 100 -7.48 -1.66 3.84
CA GLY A 100 -6.26 -1.39 3.08
C GLY A 100 -5.36 -2.61 2.90
N LYS A 101 -5.29 -3.49 3.92
CA LYS A 101 -4.58 -4.77 3.81
C LYS A 101 -5.29 -5.73 2.86
N GLU A 102 -6.62 -5.80 2.93
CA GLU A 102 -7.43 -6.69 2.09
C GLU A 102 -7.29 -6.36 0.60
N ILE A 103 -7.23 -5.06 0.24
CA ILE A 103 -7.01 -4.63 -1.15
C ILE A 103 -5.53 -4.54 -1.55
N ALA A 104 -4.60 -4.99 -0.69
CA ALA A 104 -3.15 -4.88 -0.86
C ALA A 104 -2.65 -3.44 -1.16
N ASN A 105 -3.36 -2.42 -0.67
CA ASN A 105 -3.10 -1.01 -1.00
C ASN A 105 -3.13 -0.08 0.22
N LEU A 106 -2.73 -0.60 1.38
CA LEU A 106 -2.70 0.17 2.64
C LEU A 106 -1.89 1.46 2.52
N SER A 107 -0.73 1.41 1.84
CA SER A 107 0.14 2.58 1.62
C SER A 107 -0.58 3.73 0.90
N LEU A 108 -1.46 3.42 -0.06
CA LEU A 108 -2.26 4.44 -0.75
C LEU A 108 -3.24 5.12 0.22
N LEU A 109 -3.95 4.33 1.05
CA LEU A 109 -4.89 4.86 2.05
C LEU A 109 -4.19 5.60 3.20
N GLU A 110 -2.93 5.30 3.49
CA GLU A 110 -2.17 6.02 4.51
C GLU A 110 -1.62 7.35 3.98
N LYS A 111 -1.13 7.36 2.74
CA LYS A 111 -0.42 8.52 2.18
C LYS A 111 -1.30 9.48 1.39
N HIS A 112 -2.37 8.97 0.78
CA HIS A 112 -3.11 9.70 -0.25
C HIS A 112 -4.63 9.69 -0.07
N LEU A 113 -5.15 9.26 1.08
CA LEU A 113 -6.60 9.24 1.34
C LEU A 113 -7.27 10.62 1.18
N HIS A 114 -6.57 11.71 1.50
CA HIS A 114 -7.05 13.09 1.28
C HIS A 114 -7.35 13.43 -0.20
N LYS A 115 -6.91 12.60 -1.14
CA LYS A 115 -7.19 12.72 -2.59
C LYS A 115 -8.27 11.75 -3.07
N LEU A 116 -8.84 10.96 -2.16
CA LEU A 116 -9.82 9.92 -2.42
C LEU A 116 -11.09 10.20 -1.58
N PRO A 117 -11.84 11.29 -1.86
CA PRO A 117 -12.99 11.68 -1.05
C PRO A 117 -14.08 10.60 -0.96
N CYS A 118 -14.39 9.89 -2.06
CA CYS A 118 -15.38 8.82 -2.06
C CYS A 118 -14.91 7.64 -1.19
N CYS A 119 -13.64 7.24 -1.30
CA CYS A 119 -13.05 6.24 -0.41
C CYS A 119 -13.08 6.69 1.06
N THR A 120 -12.81 7.96 1.34
CA THR A 120 -12.81 8.52 2.70
C THR A 120 -14.19 8.39 3.33
N GLU A 121 -15.22 8.89 2.65
CA GLU A 121 -16.61 8.79 3.10
C GLU A 121 -17.02 7.32 3.32
N TYR A 122 -16.65 6.45 2.38
CA TYR A 122 -16.97 5.04 2.47
C TYR A 122 -16.30 4.37 3.68
N ILE A 123 -15.00 4.58 3.88
CA ILE A 123 -14.24 4.01 5.00
C ILE A 123 -14.82 4.49 6.33
N ASP A 124 -15.18 5.77 6.45
CA ASP A 124 -15.77 6.32 7.68
C ASP A 124 -17.16 5.72 7.94
N LYS A 125 -17.95 5.49 6.89
CA LYS A 125 -19.27 4.85 6.98
C LYS A 125 -19.18 3.39 7.45
N VAL A 126 -18.22 2.62 6.95
CA VAL A 126 -18.17 1.15 7.21
C VAL A 126 -17.24 0.75 8.35
N SER A 127 -16.34 1.64 8.80
CA SER A 127 -15.39 1.33 9.86
C SER A 127 -16.10 1.09 11.19
N GLU A 128 -15.86 -0.06 11.78
CA GLU A 128 -16.42 -0.43 13.08
C GLU A 128 -15.64 0.27 14.19
N LYS A 129 -16.35 0.86 15.15
CA LYS A 129 -15.81 1.14 16.50
C LYS A 129 -15.56 -0.17 17.24
N LYS A 130 -14.81 -0.09 18.34
CA LYS A 130 -14.53 -1.25 19.20
C LYS A 130 -15.83 -1.97 19.59
N GLN A 131 -16.81 -1.23 20.09
CA GLN A 131 -18.09 -1.76 20.56
C GLN A 131 -18.92 -2.40 19.44
N GLN A 132 -18.93 -1.80 18.24
CA GLN A 132 -19.65 -2.35 17.08
C GLN A 132 -19.07 -3.72 16.67
N PHE A 133 -17.73 -3.84 16.65
CA PHE A 133 -17.08 -5.10 16.36
C PHE A 133 -17.35 -6.17 17.45
N GLN A 134 -17.34 -5.77 18.72
CA GLN A 134 -17.67 -6.68 19.82
C GLN A 134 -19.12 -7.17 19.73
N LEU A 135 -20.06 -6.27 19.44
CA LEU A 135 -21.46 -6.60 19.22
C LEU A 135 -21.63 -7.60 18.07
N ARG A 136 -20.98 -7.35 16.91
CA ARG A 136 -21.02 -8.28 15.77
C ARG A 136 -20.48 -9.67 16.14
N ARG A 137 -19.39 -9.75 16.89
CA ARG A 137 -18.83 -11.05 17.34
C ARG A 137 -19.80 -11.81 18.25
N CYS A 138 -20.46 -11.10 19.17
CA CYS A 138 -21.50 -11.71 20.00
C CYS A 138 -22.69 -12.17 19.16
N GLN A 139 -23.13 -11.39 18.18
CA GLN A 139 -24.23 -11.78 17.30
C GLN A 139 -23.90 -13.04 16.47
N ILE A 140 -22.70 -13.10 15.89
CA ILE A 140 -22.21 -14.30 15.18
C ILE A 140 -22.21 -15.52 16.12
N THR A 141 -21.78 -15.33 17.38
CA THR A 141 -21.78 -16.40 18.38
C THR A 141 -23.18 -16.88 18.70
N ILE A 142 -24.14 -15.96 18.87
CA ILE A 142 -25.55 -16.27 19.15
C ILE A 142 -26.16 -17.08 18.00
N VAL A 143 -26.01 -16.61 16.76
CA VAL A 143 -26.54 -17.30 15.57
C VAL A 143 -25.98 -18.72 15.47
N ARG A 144 -24.67 -18.88 15.62
CA ARG A 144 -24.04 -20.22 15.64
C ARG A 144 -24.62 -21.10 16.75
N MET A 145 -24.75 -20.57 17.97
CA MET A 145 -25.30 -21.32 19.10
C MET A 145 -26.74 -21.77 18.84
N GLN A 146 -27.56 -20.93 18.19
CA GLN A 146 -28.91 -21.28 17.79
C GLN A 146 -28.93 -22.40 16.73
N GLU A 147 -28.07 -22.30 15.71
CA GLU A 147 -27.92 -23.34 14.68
C GLU A 147 -27.47 -24.70 15.26
N GLU A 148 -26.64 -24.65 16.31
CA GLU A 148 -26.16 -25.83 17.05
C GLU A 148 -27.16 -26.33 18.12
N GLY A 149 -28.29 -25.64 18.33
CA GLY A 149 -29.29 -25.99 19.35
C GLY A 149 -28.83 -25.80 20.80
N LEU A 150 -27.89 -24.89 21.03
CA LEU A 150 -27.31 -24.60 22.34
C LEU A 150 -28.10 -23.53 23.10
N LEU A 151 -28.14 -23.64 24.43
CA LEU A 151 -28.71 -22.61 25.31
C LEU A 151 -27.90 -21.30 25.25
N LEU A 152 -28.62 -20.18 25.07
CA LEU A 152 -28.06 -18.83 25.00
C LEU A 152 -27.74 -18.25 26.39
N LEU A 153 -26.72 -18.80 27.05
CA LEU A 153 -26.25 -18.27 28.34
C LEU A 153 -25.29 -17.10 28.13
N GLU A 154 -25.53 -15.96 28.79
CA GLU A 154 -24.72 -14.74 28.64
C GLU A 154 -23.22 -14.98 28.86
N TRP A 155 -22.86 -15.70 29.92
CA TRP A 155 -21.46 -15.98 30.22
C TRP A 155 -20.78 -16.79 29.10
N ARG A 156 -21.55 -17.66 28.43
CA ARG A 156 -21.06 -18.50 27.33
C ARG A 156 -20.86 -17.68 26.08
N ILE A 157 -21.85 -16.86 25.71
CA ILE A 157 -21.76 -15.90 24.60
C ILE A 157 -20.55 -14.98 24.80
N GLN A 158 -20.40 -14.40 26.00
CA GLN A 158 -19.28 -13.54 26.34
C GLN A 158 -17.92 -14.22 26.12
N ARG A 159 -17.76 -15.46 26.63
CA ARG A 159 -16.49 -16.20 26.52
C ARG A 159 -16.19 -16.65 25.11
N GLU A 160 -17.17 -17.21 24.40
CA GLU A 160 -16.99 -17.69 23.02
C GLU A 160 -16.78 -16.54 22.03
N ALA A 161 -17.47 -15.41 22.24
CA ALA A 161 -17.21 -14.18 21.51
C ALA A 161 -15.91 -13.49 21.95
N GLY A 162 -15.18 -14.01 22.93
CA GLY A 162 -13.88 -13.50 23.41
C GLY A 162 -13.93 -12.04 23.86
N ILE A 163 -14.94 -11.68 24.65
CA ILE A 163 -15.16 -10.32 25.16
C ILE A 163 -14.82 -10.24 26.65
N ARG A 164 -14.14 -9.17 27.07
CA ARG A 164 -13.87 -8.91 28.49
C ARG A 164 -15.17 -8.56 29.21
N LYS A 165 -15.29 -8.93 30.49
CA LYS A 165 -16.51 -8.75 31.28
C LYS A 165 -17.00 -7.29 31.27
N ASP A 166 -16.11 -6.32 31.47
CA ASP A 166 -16.51 -4.92 31.51
C ASP A 166 -16.88 -4.35 30.14
N ASP A 167 -16.27 -4.85 29.05
CA ASP A 167 -16.67 -4.47 27.69
C ASP A 167 -18.04 -5.07 27.33
N TYR A 168 -18.33 -6.30 27.79
CA TYR A 168 -19.60 -6.99 27.51
C TYR A 168 -20.79 -6.28 28.15
N LYS A 169 -20.62 -5.78 29.39
CA LYS A 169 -21.65 -4.97 30.08
C LYS A 169 -22.08 -3.73 29.29
N LEU A 170 -21.21 -3.19 28.42
CA LEU A 170 -21.49 -1.99 27.63
C LEU A 170 -22.28 -2.28 26.35
N ILE A 171 -22.46 -3.55 25.99
CA ILE A 171 -23.08 -3.95 24.71
C ILE A 171 -24.20 -4.98 24.88
N MET A 172 -24.35 -5.61 26.05
CA MET A 172 -25.30 -6.70 26.27
C MET A 172 -26.76 -6.29 26.07
N ASP A 173 -27.08 -5.03 26.36
CA ASP A 173 -28.39 -4.41 26.16
C ASP A 173 -28.78 -4.27 24.68
N LYS A 174 -27.79 -4.37 23.77
CA LYS A 174 -27.96 -4.21 22.32
C LYS A 174 -27.92 -5.55 21.58
N LEU A 175 -27.71 -6.66 22.30
CA LEU A 175 -27.69 -7.98 21.69
C LEU A 175 -29.11 -8.40 21.30
N ASP A 176 -29.25 -8.89 20.08
CA ASP A 176 -30.48 -9.53 19.64
C ASP A 176 -30.36 -11.04 19.85
N TYR A 177 -31.09 -11.55 20.83
CA TYR A 177 -31.13 -12.98 21.17
C TYR A 177 -32.19 -13.75 20.36
N GLY A 178 -33.00 -13.06 19.55
CA GLY A 178 -34.23 -13.61 18.98
C GLY A 178 -35.25 -14.02 20.06
N ASN A 179 -36.31 -14.73 19.66
CA ASN A 179 -37.40 -15.19 20.56
C ASN A 179 -36.98 -16.31 21.55
N ASN A 180 -35.69 -16.53 21.80
CA ASN A 180 -35.16 -17.68 22.54
C ASN A 180 -34.23 -17.27 23.70
N LEU A 181 -34.58 -16.23 24.46
CA LEU A 181 -34.00 -16.02 25.80
C LEU A 181 -34.68 -17.00 26.77
N ALA A 182 -33.88 -17.90 27.35
CA ALA A 182 -34.29 -18.78 28.45
C ALA A 182 -33.84 -18.21 29.80
#